data_AF-A0A8T6DIU2-F1
#
_entry.id   AF-A0A8T6DIU2-F1
#
_cell.length_a   1.000
_cell.length_b   1.000
_cell.length_c   1.000
_cell.angle_alpha   90.00
_cell.angle_beta   90.00
_cell.angle_gamma   90.00
#
_symmetry.space_group_name_H-M   'P 1'
#
loop_
_entity.id
_entity.type
_entity.pdbx_description
1 polymer ?
#
loop_
_entity_poly.entity_id
_entity_poly.type
_entity_poly.pdbx_seq_one_letter_code
_entity_poly.pdbx_strand_id
1 'polypeptide(L)'
;MNELVEKMLRGAYDLHVHAAPDGSQQRRMDALEVARCAYEAEMGGFVLRSQDYNTAPLTYALNQMYPGLNVLGSITLNSAVGGINPDAVQVAAGLGAQVVSMPTQDYNRVRVTDYNGNLTAGVQESLEIIAAYDMTLASGHISPLEAIALFAGAKDAGIERLIATPHTFAVATPDEQRRIIALGAYAEFAFLACMRSSASIGQKQMTPP
;
A
#
# COMPACT_ATOMS: atom_id res chain seq x y z
N MET A 1 16.79 -17.61 13.70
CA MET A 1 16.92 -16.17 13.39
C MET A 1 17.77 -15.55 14.51
N ASN A 2 18.16 -14.28 14.44
CA ASN A 2 18.76 -13.60 15.60
C ASN A 2 17.66 -13.37 16.66
N GLU A 3 17.88 -13.71 17.94
CA GLU A 3 16.89 -13.53 19.03
C GLU A 3 16.34 -12.10 19.11
N LEU A 4 17.17 -11.10 18.78
CA LEU A 4 16.75 -9.70 18.71
C LEU A 4 15.69 -9.48 17.63
N VAL A 5 15.85 -10.12 16.47
CA VAL A 5 14.92 -10.00 15.34
C VAL A 5 13.59 -10.66 15.69
N GLU A 6 13.61 -11.84 16.33
CA GLU A 6 12.39 -12.52 16.76
C GLU A 6 11.61 -11.65 17.75
N LYS A 7 12.30 -11.03 18.72
CA LYS A 7 11.66 -10.11 19.68
C LYS A 7 11.09 -8.86 19.01
N MET A 8 11.72 -8.35 17.96
CA MET A 8 11.23 -7.19 17.20
C MET A 8 10.00 -7.52 16.35
N LEU A 9 9.85 -8.77 15.88
CA LEU A 9 8.72 -9.18 15.04
C LEU A 9 7.44 -9.41 15.86
N ARG A 10 7.55 -9.83 17.12
CA ARG A 10 6.37 -10.07 17.97
C ARG A 10 5.52 -8.81 18.10
N GLY A 11 4.26 -8.90 17.68
CA GLY A 11 3.31 -7.79 17.67
C GLY A 11 3.55 -6.73 16.59
N ALA A 12 4.58 -6.86 15.76
CA ALA A 12 4.88 -5.91 14.69
C ALA A 12 3.89 -6.01 13.53
N TYR A 13 3.76 -4.91 12.79
CA TYR A 13 2.97 -4.83 11.57
C TYR A 13 3.86 -4.50 10.37
N ASP A 14 3.69 -5.23 9.27
CA ASP A 14 4.28 -4.88 7.97
C ASP A 14 3.22 -4.26 7.05
N LEU A 15 3.39 -3.00 6.68
CA LEU A 15 2.41 -2.28 5.87
C LEU A 15 2.58 -2.52 4.36
N HIS A 16 3.64 -3.19 3.88
CA HIS A 16 3.96 -3.26 2.46
C HIS A 16 4.31 -4.67 1.99
N VAL A 17 3.36 -5.60 2.11
CA VAL A 17 3.55 -7.00 1.72
C VAL A 17 2.94 -7.27 0.34
N HIS A 18 3.74 -7.79 -0.59
CA HIS A 18 3.25 -8.38 -1.85
C HIS A 18 3.55 -9.88 -1.85
N ALA A 19 2.53 -10.70 -2.13
CA ALA A 19 2.62 -12.16 -2.14
C ALA A 19 2.00 -12.73 -3.43
N ALA A 20 2.39 -13.95 -3.81
CA ALA A 20 1.78 -14.63 -4.94
C ALA A 20 0.30 -14.96 -4.64
N PRO A 21 -0.57 -14.99 -5.65
CA PRO A 21 -0.29 -14.75 -7.07
C PRO A 21 -0.12 -13.26 -7.41
N ASP A 22 0.76 -12.99 -8.38
CA ASP A 22 0.98 -11.67 -9.00
C ASP A 22 1.21 -11.89 -10.50
N GLY A 23 0.51 -11.12 -11.34
CA GLY A 23 0.50 -11.33 -12.79
C GLY A 23 1.79 -10.88 -13.48
N SER A 24 2.55 -9.98 -12.85
CA SER A 24 3.69 -9.30 -13.47
C SER A 24 5.03 -9.68 -12.84
N GLN A 25 5.03 -10.24 -11.63
CA GLN A 25 6.25 -10.56 -10.88
C GLN A 25 6.15 -11.92 -10.20
N GLN A 26 7.23 -12.71 -10.28
CA GLN A 26 7.34 -13.89 -9.43
C GLN A 26 7.63 -13.47 -7.99
N ARG A 27 6.69 -13.76 -7.07
CA ARG A 27 6.84 -13.50 -5.64
C ARG A 27 7.59 -14.66 -4.97
N ARG A 28 8.26 -14.35 -3.86
CA ARG A 28 9.03 -15.33 -3.08
C ARG A 28 8.14 -16.32 -2.35
N MET A 29 6.99 -15.85 -1.89
CA MET A 29 6.02 -16.60 -1.11
C MET A 29 4.62 -16.29 -1.64
N ASP A 30 3.72 -17.25 -1.53
CA ASP A 30 2.29 -17.00 -1.69
C ASP A 30 1.65 -16.42 -0.41
N ALA A 31 0.41 -15.95 -0.53
CA ALA A 31 -0.27 -15.29 0.58
C ALA A 31 -0.49 -16.22 1.80
N LEU A 32 -0.64 -17.53 1.59
CA LEU A 32 -0.78 -18.51 2.68
C LEU A 32 0.55 -18.72 3.39
N GLU A 33 1.63 -18.84 2.66
CA GLU A 33 2.98 -18.94 3.21
C GLU A 33 3.37 -17.71 4.02
N VAL A 34 3.08 -16.51 3.51
CA VAL A 34 3.33 -15.26 4.24
C VAL A 34 2.51 -15.20 5.52
N ALA A 35 1.21 -15.51 5.45
CA ALA A 35 0.34 -15.50 6.63
C ALA A 35 0.81 -16.52 7.68
N ARG A 36 1.18 -17.73 7.26
CA ARG A 36 1.75 -18.75 8.15
C ARG A 36 3.02 -18.26 8.83
N CYS A 37 3.97 -17.69 8.07
CA CYS A 37 5.20 -17.16 8.64
C CYS A 37 4.97 -16.01 9.61
N ALA A 38 4.05 -15.08 9.29
CA ALA A 38 3.70 -13.98 10.18
C ALA A 38 3.06 -14.48 11.49
N TYR A 39 2.17 -15.48 11.39
CA TYR A 39 1.54 -16.11 12.55
C TYR A 39 2.56 -16.84 13.43
N GLU A 40 3.43 -17.66 12.84
CA GLU A 40 4.49 -18.39 13.57
C GLU A 40 5.52 -17.44 14.21
N ALA A 41 5.73 -16.26 13.63
CA ALA A 41 6.58 -15.21 14.19
C ALA A 41 5.88 -14.34 15.25
N GLU A 42 4.62 -14.65 15.58
CA GLU A 42 3.76 -13.88 16.50
C GLU A 42 3.62 -12.40 16.09
N MET A 43 3.65 -12.09 14.79
CA MET A 43 3.41 -10.74 14.30
C MET A 43 1.98 -10.28 14.62
N GLY A 44 1.80 -8.98 14.77
CA GLY A 44 0.48 -8.39 14.97
C GLY A 44 -0.36 -8.40 13.69
N GLY A 45 0.27 -8.29 12.53
CA GLY A 45 -0.44 -8.27 11.26
C GLY A 45 0.39 -7.78 10.09
N PHE A 46 -0.26 -7.65 8.93
CA PHE A 46 0.33 -7.00 7.76
C PHE A 46 -0.76 -6.54 6.78
N VAL A 47 -0.42 -5.58 5.92
CA VAL A 47 -1.28 -5.17 4.80
C VAL A 47 -0.88 -5.98 3.57
N LEU A 48 -1.81 -6.80 3.08
CA LEU A 48 -1.62 -7.56 1.84
C LEU A 48 -1.95 -6.67 0.64
N ARG A 49 -0.96 -6.43 -0.21
CA ARG A 49 -1.06 -5.61 -1.42
C ARG A 49 -1.00 -6.46 -2.68
N SER A 50 -1.70 -5.96 -3.70
CA SER A 50 -1.64 -6.47 -5.06
C SER A 50 -1.70 -5.29 -6.03
N GLN A 51 -1.05 -5.46 -7.17
CA GLN A 51 -1.06 -4.50 -8.27
C GLN A 51 -2.22 -4.76 -9.23
N ASP A 52 -2.85 -5.94 -9.11
CA ASP A 52 -3.74 -6.52 -10.11
C ASP A 52 -5.18 -6.70 -9.62
N TYR A 53 -5.40 -6.83 -8.30
CA TYR A 53 -6.71 -7.17 -7.74
C TYR A 53 -6.93 -6.63 -6.33
N ASN A 54 -8.19 -6.58 -5.89
CA ASN A 54 -8.57 -6.29 -4.51
C ASN A 54 -8.25 -7.50 -3.61
N THR A 55 -7.41 -7.29 -2.59
CA THR A 55 -6.98 -8.38 -1.69
C THR A 55 -7.96 -8.66 -0.55
N ALA A 56 -8.99 -7.83 -0.33
CA ALA A 56 -9.92 -7.97 0.79
C ALA A 56 -10.55 -9.37 0.93
N PRO A 57 -11.09 -10.01 -0.14
CA PRO A 57 -11.63 -11.37 -0.04
C PRO A 57 -10.61 -12.41 0.43
N LEU A 58 -9.36 -12.28 -0.01
CA LEU A 58 -8.28 -13.17 0.40
C LEU A 58 -7.91 -12.94 1.86
N THR A 59 -7.82 -11.68 2.30
CA THR A 59 -7.53 -11.37 3.71
C THR A 59 -8.64 -11.82 4.65
N TYR A 60 -9.90 -11.80 4.22
CA TYR A 60 -11.01 -12.39 4.99
C TYR A 60 -10.74 -13.87 5.28
N ALA A 61 -10.39 -14.65 4.27
CA ALA A 61 -10.06 -16.08 4.44
C ALA A 61 -8.84 -16.28 5.35
N LEU A 62 -7.77 -15.50 5.16
CA LEU A 62 -6.54 -15.61 5.96
C LEU A 62 -6.79 -15.30 7.45
N ASN A 63 -7.60 -14.29 7.76
CA ASN A 63 -7.96 -13.96 9.15
C ASN A 63 -8.78 -15.08 9.82
N GLN A 64 -9.56 -15.86 9.07
CA GLN A 64 -10.24 -17.05 9.62
C GLN A 64 -9.27 -18.20 9.88
N MET A 65 -8.26 -18.36 9.02
CA MET A 65 -7.27 -19.44 9.13
C MET A 65 -6.25 -19.20 10.26
N TYR A 66 -5.95 -17.93 10.55
CA TYR A 66 -4.94 -17.53 11.54
C TYR A 66 -5.53 -16.57 12.59
N PRO A 67 -6.37 -17.05 13.53
CA PRO A 67 -6.97 -16.19 14.54
C PRO A 67 -5.93 -15.44 15.38
N GLY A 68 -6.04 -14.12 15.46
CA GLY A 68 -5.12 -13.26 16.20
C GLY A 68 -4.04 -12.58 15.34
N LEU A 69 -3.89 -12.99 14.08
CA LEU A 69 -3.13 -12.24 13.07
C LEU A 69 -4.06 -11.29 12.34
N ASN A 70 -3.72 -10.00 12.27
CA ASN A 70 -4.53 -9.00 11.58
C ASN A 70 -4.01 -8.78 10.14
N VAL A 71 -4.54 -9.56 9.20
CA VAL A 71 -4.23 -9.38 7.78
C VAL A 71 -5.20 -8.37 7.17
N LEU A 72 -4.68 -7.25 6.70
CA LEU A 72 -5.48 -6.12 6.21
C LEU A 72 -5.52 -6.10 4.68
N GLY A 73 -6.72 -6.01 4.12
CA GLY A 73 -6.94 -5.95 2.67
C GLY A 73 -6.68 -4.57 2.08
N SER A 74 -6.35 -4.54 0.79
CA SER A 74 -6.10 -3.30 0.05
C SER A 74 -6.52 -3.39 -1.42
N ILE A 75 -6.68 -2.23 -2.03
CA ILE A 75 -6.88 -2.08 -3.48
C ILE A 75 -5.92 -1.01 -4.02
N THR A 76 -5.28 -1.31 -5.16
CA THR A 76 -4.42 -0.37 -5.89
C THR A 76 -5.14 0.04 -7.17
N LEU A 77 -5.31 1.34 -7.40
CA LEU A 77 -6.08 1.90 -8.52
C LEU A 77 -5.34 1.88 -9.86
N ASN A 78 -4.69 0.75 -10.18
CA ASN A 78 -4.04 0.51 -11.48
C ASN A 78 -5.07 0.20 -12.57
N SER A 79 -4.61 0.14 -13.84
CA SER A 79 -5.49 -0.18 -14.97
C SER A 79 -6.17 -1.55 -14.86
N ALA A 80 -5.55 -2.51 -14.16
CA ALA A 80 -6.09 -3.85 -13.91
C ALA A 80 -7.46 -3.84 -13.19
N VAL A 81 -7.74 -2.81 -12.38
CA VAL A 81 -9.04 -2.60 -11.70
C VAL A 81 -9.84 -1.44 -12.32
N GLY A 82 -9.44 -0.96 -13.50
CA GLY A 82 -10.09 0.13 -14.22
C GLY A 82 -9.47 1.52 -14.01
N GLY A 83 -8.32 1.63 -13.33
CA GLY A 83 -7.67 2.90 -13.02
C GLY A 83 -8.27 3.57 -11.78
N ILE A 84 -8.33 4.91 -11.77
CA ILE A 84 -9.09 5.64 -10.74
C ILE A 84 -10.57 5.33 -10.92
N ASN A 85 -11.04 4.33 -10.18
CA ASN A 85 -12.37 3.76 -10.30
C ASN A 85 -13.07 3.79 -8.93
N PRO A 86 -13.94 4.78 -8.67
CA PRO A 86 -14.69 4.89 -7.41
C PRO A 86 -15.55 3.66 -7.11
N ASP A 87 -16.17 3.04 -8.12
CA ASP A 87 -16.99 1.84 -7.93
C ASP A 87 -16.15 0.68 -7.40
N ALA A 88 -14.91 0.53 -7.90
CA ALA A 88 -13.99 -0.49 -7.38
C ALA A 88 -13.58 -0.20 -5.94
N VAL A 89 -13.38 1.08 -5.57
CA VAL A 89 -13.11 1.49 -4.18
C VAL A 89 -14.31 1.16 -3.29
N GLN A 90 -15.52 1.50 -3.72
CA GLN A 90 -16.76 1.25 -2.98
C GLN A 90 -16.99 -0.24 -2.72
N VAL A 91 -16.76 -1.09 -3.73
CA VAL A 91 -16.85 -2.54 -3.57
C VAL A 91 -15.76 -3.06 -2.65
N ALA A 92 -14.52 -2.58 -2.79
CA ALA A 92 -13.42 -3.00 -1.93
C ALA A 92 -13.65 -2.63 -0.46
N ALA A 93 -14.14 -1.42 -0.20
CA ALA A 93 -14.49 -0.94 1.12
C ALA A 93 -15.60 -1.80 1.75
N GLY A 94 -16.66 -2.10 0.99
CA GLY A 94 -17.75 -2.99 1.43
C GLY A 94 -17.30 -4.43 1.73
N LEU A 95 -16.22 -4.90 1.09
CA LEU A 95 -15.59 -6.20 1.35
C LEU A 95 -14.56 -6.17 2.49
N GLY A 96 -14.33 -5.02 3.13
CA GLY A 96 -13.42 -4.89 4.26
C GLY A 96 -11.97 -4.55 3.89
N ALA A 97 -11.72 -4.03 2.69
CA ALA A 97 -10.42 -3.39 2.42
C ALA A 97 -10.23 -2.21 3.38
N GLN A 98 -8.99 -1.99 3.82
CA GLN A 98 -8.65 -0.90 4.75
C GLN A 98 -7.66 0.09 4.16
N VAL A 99 -7.04 -0.24 3.02
CA VAL A 99 -6.04 0.61 2.37
C VAL A 99 -6.39 0.78 0.89
N VAL A 100 -6.46 2.02 0.43
CA VAL A 100 -6.54 2.37 -0.99
C VAL A 100 -5.22 3.00 -1.40
N SER A 101 -4.61 2.49 -2.47
CA SER A 101 -3.41 3.06 -3.05
C SER A 101 -3.69 3.65 -4.43
N MET A 102 -3.14 4.83 -4.68
CA MET A 102 -3.04 5.39 -6.03
C MET A 102 -2.17 4.50 -6.95
N PRO A 103 -2.22 4.71 -8.28
CA PRO A 103 -1.56 3.84 -9.26
C PRO A 103 -0.05 3.67 -9.03
N THR A 104 0.47 2.47 -9.34
CA THR A 104 1.88 2.08 -9.17
C THR A 104 2.58 1.71 -10.49
N GLN A 105 1.91 1.01 -11.40
CA GLN A 105 2.50 0.59 -12.68
C GLN A 105 2.12 1.51 -13.85
N ASP A 106 0.90 2.04 -13.83
CA ASP A 106 0.31 2.78 -14.94
C ASP A 106 0.16 4.28 -14.65
N TYR A 107 0.99 4.85 -13.79
CA TYR A 107 0.92 6.27 -13.40
C TYR A 107 1.03 7.24 -14.61
N ASN A 108 1.61 6.78 -15.72
CA ASN A 108 1.67 7.54 -16.98
C ASN A 108 0.32 7.59 -17.74
N ARG A 109 -0.60 6.67 -17.44
CA ARG A 109 -1.88 6.48 -18.14
C ARG A 109 -3.07 6.86 -17.25
N VAL A 110 -2.89 6.76 -15.93
CA VAL A 110 -3.90 7.05 -14.92
C VAL A 110 -3.43 8.24 -14.11
N ARG A 111 -4.04 9.40 -14.33
CA ARG A 111 -3.66 10.67 -13.68
C ARG A 111 -4.47 10.92 -12.42
N VAL A 112 -3.79 11.38 -11.38
CA VAL A 112 -4.46 11.83 -10.15
C VAL A 112 -4.97 13.26 -10.29
N THR A 113 -4.23 14.10 -11.02
CA THR A 113 -4.61 15.49 -11.30
C THR A 113 -4.88 15.76 -12.79
N ASP A 114 -5.70 16.76 -13.06
CA ASP A 114 -5.84 17.35 -14.40
C ASP A 114 -4.57 18.15 -14.80
N TYR A 115 -4.60 18.79 -15.98
CA TYR A 115 -3.48 19.60 -16.47
C TYR A 115 -3.25 20.90 -15.68
N ASN A 116 -4.20 21.30 -14.83
CA ASN A 116 -4.11 22.47 -13.97
C ASN A 116 -3.67 22.11 -12.54
N GLY A 117 -3.47 20.83 -12.24
CA GLY A 117 -3.10 20.35 -10.91
C GLY A 117 -4.27 20.10 -9.96
N ASN A 118 -5.52 20.16 -10.44
CA ASN A 118 -6.70 19.84 -9.62
C ASN A 118 -6.92 18.33 -9.60
N LEU A 119 -7.40 17.79 -8.48
CA LEU A 119 -7.81 16.39 -8.42
C LEU A 119 -8.91 16.09 -9.43
N THR A 120 -8.79 14.95 -10.12
CA THR A 120 -9.83 14.50 -11.04
C THR A 120 -11.09 14.09 -10.27
N ALA A 121 -12.25 14.12 -10.93
CA ALA A 121 -13.53 13.75 -10.31
C ALA A 121 -13.50 12.34 -9.70
N GLY A 122 -12.93 11.36 -10.42
CA GLY A 122 -12.79 10.00 -9.89
C GLY A 122 -11.91 9.92 -8.63
N VAL A 123 -10.90 10.79 -8.49
CA VAL A 123 -10.12 10.86 -7.25
C VAL A 123 -10.97 11.45 -6.14
N GLN A 124 -11.69 12.54 -6.39
CA GLN A 124 -12.55 13.18 -5.39
C GLN A 124 -13.62 12.21 -4.86
N GLU A 125 -14.34 11.51 -5.74
CA GLU A 125 -15.30 10.48 -5.37
C GLU A 125 -14.66 9.33 -4.57
N SER A 126 -13.44 8.92 -4.95
CA SER A 126 -12.70 7.91 -4.20
C SER A 126 -12.33 8.40 -2.79
N LEU A 127 -11.98 9.69 -2.62
CA LEU A 127 -11.69 10.27 -1.30
C LEU A 127 -12.94 10.31 -0.42
N GLU A 128 -14.10 10.61 -0.97
CA GLU A 128 -15.38 10.56 -0.22
C GLU A 128 -15.65 9.17 0.33
N ILE A 129 -15.44 8.13 -0.50
CA ILE A 129 -15.61 6.72 -0.07
C ILE A 129 -14.58 6.36 1.00
N ILE A 130 -13.31 6.72 0.80
CA ILE A 130 -12.23 6.46 1.76
C ILE A 130 -12.53 7.10 3.11
N ALA A 131 -13.04 8.34 3.12
CA ALA A 131 -13.45 9.03 4.34
C ALA A 131 -14.66 8.34 5.00
N ALA A 132 -15.69 7.99 4.23
CA ALA A 132 -16.91 7.36 4.74
C ALA A 132 -16.66 5.99 5.40
N TYR A 133 -15.67 5.24 4.90
CA TYR A 133 -15.30 3.92 5.42
C TYR A 133 -14.14 3.95 6.41
N ASP A 134 -13.63 5.13 6.76
CA ASP A 134 -12.44 5.28 7.59
C ASP A 134 -11.29 4.39 7.07
N MET A 135 -10.89 4.60 5.81
CA MET A 135 -9.80 3.87 5.17
C MET A 135 -8.49 4.67 5.15
N THR A 136 -7.38 3.97 4.98
CA THR A 136 -6.05 4.57 4.81
C THR A 136 -5.77 4.85 3.34
N LEU A 137 -5.30 6.06 3.02
CA LEU A 137 -4.90 6.45 1.68
C LEU A 137 -3.38 6.37 1.50
N ALA A 138 -2.92 5.70 0.46
CA ALA A 138 -1.51 5.58 0.09
C ALA A 138 -1.22 6.23 -1.28
N SER A 139 -0.07 6.90 -1.42
CA SER A 139 0.29 7.64 -2.64
C SER A 139 0.63 6.79 -3.87
N GLY A 140 0.82 5.48 -3.75
CA GLY A 140 1.22 4.65 -4.90
C GLY A 140 2.58 5.07 -5.46
N HIS A 141 2.73 5.20 -6.77
CA HIS A 141 3.98 5.67 -7.40
C HIS A 141 3.81 7.01 -8.13
N ILE A 142 2.84 7.83 -7.71
CA ILE A 142 2.55 9.13 -8.33
C ILE A 142 3.65 10.16 -8.01
N SER A 143 3.67 11.24 -8.78
CA SER A 143 4.66 12.31 -8.59
C SER A 143 4.51 13.01 -7.23
N PRO A 144 5.59 13.60 -6.66
CA PRO A 144 5.51 14.34 -5.41
C PRO A 144 4.46 15.47 -5.42
N LEU A 145 4.32 16.17 -6.55
CA LEU A 145 3.34 17.24 -6.71
C LEU A 145 1.90 16.70 -6.69
N GLU A 146 1.63 15.60 -7.39
CA GLU A 146 0.33 14.93 -7.32
C GLU A 146 0.04 14.42 -5.91
N ALA A 147 1.04 13.87 -5.21
CA ALA A 147 0.87 13.41 -3.84
C ALA A 147 0.55 14.56 -2.87
N ILE A 148 1.17 15.73 -3.04
CA ILE A 148 0.84 16.94 -2.26
C ILE A 148 -0.61 17.37 -2.53
N ALA A 149 -1.04 17.42 -3.80
CA ALA A 149 -2.43 17.76 -4.14
C ALA A 149 -3.42 16.73 -3.59
N LEU A 150 -3.09 15.44 -3.71
CA LEU A 150 -3.89 14.33 -3.20
C LEU A 150 -4.06 14.42 -1.69
N PHE A 151 -2.98 14.58 -0.94
CA PHE A 151 -3.03 14.63 0.52
C PHE A 151 -3.69 15.90 1.04
N ALA A 152 -3.57 17.03 0.33
CA ALA A 152 -4.34 18.23 0.63
C ALA A 152 -5.84 17.97 0.48
N GLY A 153 -6.27 17.43 -0.67
CA GLY A 153 -7.68 17.09 -0.88
C GLY A 153 -8.19 16.00 0.07
N ALA A 154 -7.35 15.02 0.41
CA ALA A 154 -7.71 13.97 1.36
C ALA A 154 -7.96 14.53 2.76
N LYS A 155 -7.14 15.49 3.20
CA LYS A 155 -7.34 16.19 4.47
C LYS A 155 -8.62 17.02 4.46
N ASP A 156 -8.90 17.73 3.37
CA ASP A 156 -10.15 18.49 3.22
C ASP A 156 -11.38 17.58 3.22
N ALA A 157 -11.26 16.35 2.72
CA ALA A 157 -12.28 15.31 2.78
C ALA A 157 -12.39 14.60 4.16
N GLY A 158 -11.52 14.93 5.13
CA GLY A 158 -11.55 14.36 6.47
C GLY A 158 -10.83 13.02 6.64
N ILE A 159 -9.95 12.63 5.72
CA ILE A 159 -9.17 11.39 5.83
C ILE A 159 -7.98 11.61 6.76
N GLU A 160 -7.91 10.82 7.84
CA GLU A 160 -6.89 10.97 8.88
C GLU A 160 -5.63 10.13 8.63
N ARG A 161 -5.76 8.99 7.94
CA ARG A 161 -4.65 8.03 7.74
C ARG A 161 -4.09 8.14 6.33
N LEU A 162 -2.92 8.77 6.23
CA LEU A 162 -2.21 9.05 4.98
C LEU A 162 -0.82 8.42 5.00
N ILE A 163 -0.46 7.70 3.92
CA ILE A 163 0.86 7.06 3.76
C ILE A 163 1.52 7.56 2.47
N ALA A 164 2.67 8.20 2.62
CA ALA A 164 3.59 8.46 1.52
C ALA A 164 4.47 7.22 1.31
N THR A 165 4.16 6.47 0.25
CA THR A 165 4.87 5.24 -0.13
C THR A 165 6.33 5.51 -0.52
N PRO A 166 7.23 4.50 -0.45
CA PRO A 166 8.66 4.71 -0.63
C PRO A 166 9.03 5.32 -1.97
N HIS A 167 8.33 4.96 -3.06
CA HIS A 167 8.63 5.50 -4.39
C HIS A 167 8.42 7.02 -4.43
N THR A 168 7.23 7.49 -4.05
CA THR A 168 6.88 8.91 -4.05
C THR A 168 7.75 9.69 -3.07
N PHE A 169 7.99 9.15 -1.86
CA PHE A 169 8.75 9.86 -0.84
C PHE A 169 10.25 9.95 -1.16
N ALA A 170 10.84 8.91 -1.74
CA ALA A 170 12.27 8.87 -2.07
C ALA A 170 12.67 9.82 -3.22
N VAL A 171 11.76 10.05 -4.18
CA VAL A 171 12.03 10.95 -5.32
C VAL A 171 11.67 12.42 -5.04
N ALA A 172 10.96 12.68 -3.94
CA ALA A 172 10.61 14.03 -3.52
C ALA A 172 11.85 14.80 -3.03
N THR A 173 11.92 16.09 -3.36
CA THR A 173 12.89 17.02 -2.79
C THR A 173 12.67 17.18 -1.28
N PRO A 174 13.67 17.63 -0.51
CA PRO A 174 13.49 17.89 0.93
C PRO A 174 12.33 18.85 1.24
N ASP A 175 12.07 19.82 0.37
CA ASP A 175 10.96 20.76 0.54
C ASP A 175 9.60 20.09 0.29
N GLU A 176 9.51 19.24 -0.74
CA GLU A 176 8.30 18.44 -1.03
C GLU A 176 8.04 17.41 0.07
N GLN A 177 9.09 16.73 0.57
CA GLN A 177 8.97 15.83 1.72
C GLN A 177 8.39 16.54 2.94
N ARG A 178 8.89 17.75 3.27
CA ARG A 178 8.33 18.55 4.38
C ARG A 178 6.87 18.90 4.15
N ARG A 179 6.46 19.23 2.91
CA ARG A 179 5.05 19.50 2.59
C ARG A 179 4.17 18.27 2.76
N ILE A 180 4.62 17.11 2.26
CA ILE A 180 3.92 15.83 2.42
C ILE A 180 3.70 15.50 3.90
N ILE A 181 4.75 15.62 4.72
CA ILE A 181 4.64 15.38 6.17
C ILE A 181 3.76 16.43 6.86
N ALA A 182 3.83 17.70 6.47
CA ALA A 182 2.99 18.77 7.03
C ALA A 182 1.49 18.57 6.77
N LEU A 183 1.13 17.79 5.74
CA LEU A 183 -0.25 17.39 5.47
C LEU A 183 -0.74 16.24 6.37
N GLY A 184 0.14 15.65 7.18
CA GLY A 184 -0.19 14.55 8.09
C GLY A 184 0.16 13.16 7.54
N ALA A 185 0.82 13.07 6.39
CA ALA A 185 1.24 11.80 5.84
C ALA A 185 2.42 11.19 6.60
N TYR A 186 2.34 9.88 6.84
CA TYR A 186 3.45 9.08 7.35
C TYR A 186 4.34 8.64 6.18
N ALA A 187 5.65 8.84 6.32
CA ALA A 187 6.62 8.32 5.35
C ALA A 187 6.84 6.83 5.58
N GLU A 188 6.62 6.02 4.54
CA GLU A 188 6.86 4.58 4.56
C GLU A 188 8.29 4.29 4.07
N PHE A 189 9.07 3.64 4.94
CA PHE A 189 10.39 3.12 4.61
C PHE A 189 10.32 1.60 4.52
N ALA A 190 9.99 1.09 3.33
CA ALA A 190 10.00 -0.35 3.08
C ALA A 190 11.44 -0.86 2.96
N PHE A 191 11.67 -2.14 3.25
CA PHE A 191 13.00 -2.75 3.23
C PHE A 191 13.78 -2.45 1.94
N LEU A 192 13.10 -2.44 0.78
CA LEU A 192 13.71 -2.08 -0.51
C LEU A 192 14.28 -0.66 -0.52
N ALA A 193 13.61 0.32 0.09
CA ALA A 193 14.05 1.70 0.18
C ALA A 193 15.20 1.90 1.19
N CYS A 194 15.43 0.93 2.07
CA CYS A 194 16.55 0.93 3.02
C CYS A 194 17.79 0.18 2.51
N MET A 195 17.73 -0.43 1.32
CA MET A 195 18.88 -1.09 0.69
C MET A 195 19.70 -0.12 -0.17
N ARG A 196 21.02 -0.33 -0.23
CA ARG A 196 21.90 0.42 -1.14
C ARG A 196 21.47 0.14 -2.59
N SER A 197 21.30 1.19 -3.39
CA SER A 197 20.80 1.17 -4.78
C SER A 197 21.56 0.24 -5.74
N SER A 198 22.74 -0.24 -5.36
CA SER A 198 23.58 -1.15 -6.14
C SER A 198 23.47 -2.64 -5.75
N ALA A 199 22.62 -3.00 -4.80
CA ALA A 199 22.48 -4.38 -4.35
C ALA A 199 21.10 -4.93 -4.73
N SER A 200 20.89 -5.22 -6.02
CA SER A 200 19.85 -6.19 -6.38
C SER A 200 20.32 -7.54 -5.84
N ILE A 201 19.73 -8.01 -4.73
CA ILE A 201 19.90 -9.41 -4.38
C ILE A 201 19.10 -10.18 -5.42
N GLY A 202 19.79 -10.72 -6.41
CA GLY A 202 19.15 -11.52 -7.45
C GLY A 202 18.37 -12.65 -6.78
N GLN A 203 17.18 -12.97 -7.29
CA GLN A 203 16.30 -14.03 -6.78
C GLN A 203 17.03 -15.35 -6.46
N LYS A 204 18.09 -15.67 -7.21
CA LYS A 204 18.94 -16.86 -7.01
C LYS A 204 19.83 -16.85 -5.76
N GLN A 205 20.06 -15.70 -5.13
CA GLN A 205 20.90 -15.58 -3.93
C GLN A 205 20.09 -15.66 -2.63
N MET A 206 18.77 -15.87 -2.71
CA MET A 206 17.83 -15.86 -1.57
C MET A 206 17.07 -17.17 -1.37
N THR A 207 17.46 -18.25 -2.05
CA THR A 207 16.96 -19.60 -1.72
C THR A 207 17.44 -19.98 -0.33
N PRO A 208 16.54 -20.41 0.58
CA PRO A 208 16.97 -20.99 1.85
C PRO A 208 17.81 -22.26 1.61
N PRO A 209 18.68 -22.65 2.55
CA PRO A 209 19.38 -23.94 2.49
C PRO A 209 18.40 -25.12 2.46
#